data_AF-A0A1Q8LJ06-F1
#
_entry.id   AF-A0A1Q8LJ06-F1
#
_cell.length_a   1.000
_cell.length_b   1.000
_cell.length_c   1.000
_cell.angle_alpha   90.00
_cell.angle_beta   90.00
_cell.angle_gamma   90.00
#
_symmetry.space_group_name_H-M   'P 1'
#
loop_
_entity.id
_entity.type
_entity.pdbx_description
1 polymer ?
#
loop_
_entity_poly.entity_id
_entity_poly.type
_entity_poly.pdbx_seq_one_letter_code
_entity_poly.pdbx_strand_id
1 'polypeptide(L)'
;MQAARRVDYPSFRIWTMMPPMPRRSSGRAKGRPSKGSRVVIFPRLPLAVEAALKDLAARRGLTWSEVGADLVSQGLQRVSELPATLPARYTAADSSALTVRIPVADNVQVRALARDLDRNLSIVSGALIEIGLRHAFEMPGQIPVQYMTTQERPLTKAS
;
A
#
# COMPACT_ATOMS: atom_id res chain seq x y z
N MET A 1 -2.97 75.71 -60.29
CA MET A 1 -2.11 75.06 -59.27
C MET A 1 -2.97 74.44 -58.19
N GLN A 2 -2.69 73.17 -57.92
CA GLN A 2 -2.95 72.35 -56.73
C GLN A 2 -4.36 72.22 -56.13
N ALA A 3 -4.85 70.99 -56.28
CA ALA A 3 -5.95 70.38 -55.54
C ALA A 3 -5.44 69.70 -54.26
N ALA A 4 -6.26 69.71 -53.21
CA ALA A 4 -6.14 68.78 -52.10
C ALA A 4 -7.55 68.40 -51.62
N ARG A 5 -7.94 67.14 -51.80
CA ARG A 5 -8.95 66.47 -50.97
C ARG A 5 -8.49 65.06 -50.65
N ARG A 6 -8.62 64.75 -49.35
CA ARG A 6 -8.25 63.50 -48.69
C ARG A 6 -8.93 62.30 -49.33
N VAL A 7 -8.21 61.17 -49.34
CA VAL A 7 -8.76 59.84 -49.62
C VAL A 7 -8.40 58.93 -48.45
N ASP A 8 -9.43 58.24 -47.95
CA ASP A 8 -9.41 57.28 -46.87
C ASP A 8 -8.61 55.99 -47.20
N TYR A 9 -8.04 55.40 -46.15
CA TYR A 9 -7.38 54.10 -46.18
C TYR A 9 -8.39 52.96 -46.07
N PRO A 10 -8.12 51.80 -46.71
CA PRO A 10 -8.52 50.52 -46.16
C PRO A 10 -7.31 49.79 -45.54
N SER A 11 -7.52 49.34 -44.31
CA SER A 11 -6.59 48.55 -43.51
C SER A 11 -6.49 47.11 -44.02
N PHE A 12 -5.29 46.65 -44.38
CA PHE A 12 -5.02 45.23 -44.59
C PHE A 12 -4.33 44.63 -43.37
N ARG A 13 -5.09 43.82 -42.61
CA ARG A 13 -4.55 42.89 -41.60
C ARG A 13 -3.87 41.73 -42.33
N ILE A 14 -2.54 41.73 -42.37
CA ILE A 14 -1.77 40.54 -42.75
C ILE A 14 -1.65 39.65 -41.52
N TRP A 15 -2.41 38.55 -41.50
CA TRP A 15 -2.13 37.42 -40.60
C TRP A 15 -0.95 36.63 -41.18
N THR A 16 0.21 36.74 -40.55
CA THR A 16 1.33 35.83 -40.80
C THR A 16 0.94 34.44 -40.29
N MET A 17 0.66 33.51 -41.20
CA MET A 17 0.62 32.08 -40.89
C MET A 17 2.02 31.65 -40.48
N MET A 18 2.31 31.60 -39.18
CA MET A 18 3.37 30.73 -38.67
C MET A 18 2.82 29.30 -38.65
N PRO A 19 3.43 28.33 -39.35
CA PRO A 19 3.09 26.93 -39.15
C PRO A 19 3.39 26.56 -37.69
N PRO A 20 2.56 25.75 -37.02
CA PRO A 20 2.81 25.34 -35.66
C PRO A 20 4.15 24.58 -35.61
N MET A 21 5.13 25.13 -34.89
CA MET A 21 6.33 24.38 -34.56
C MET A 21 5.90 23.07 -33.87
N PRO A 22 6.44 21.90 -34.27
CA PRO A 22 6.26 20.70 -33.48
C PRO A 22 6.88 20.98 -32.11
N ARG A 23 6.03 21.06 -31.07
CA ARG A 23 6.49 20.99 -29.69
C ARG A 23 7.30 19.70 -29.59
N ARG A 24 8.64 19.82 -29.57
CA ARG A 24 9.51 18.77 -29.06
C ARG A 24 9.01 18.50 -27.65
N SER A 25 8.20 17.45 -27.48
CA SER A 25 7.95 16.86 -26.19
C SER A 25 9.32 16.44 -25.70
N SER A 26 9.87 17.24 -24.78
CA SER A 26 11.03 16.88 -23.99
C SER A 26 10.83 15.44 -23.55
N GLY A 27 11.78 14.58 -23.93
CA GLY A 27 11.73 13.15 -23.68
C GLY A 27 11.26 12.91 -22.26
N ARG A 28 10.13 12.19 -22.13
CA ARG A 28 9.63 11.71 -20.86
C ARG A 28 10.81 11.01 -20.20
N ALA A 29 11.38 11.65 -19.18
CA ALA A 29 12.46 11.08 -18.40
C ALA A 29 12.09 9.63 -18.12
N LYS A 30 13.00 8.72 -18.43
CA LYS A 30 12.95 7.27 -18.26
C LYS A 30 12.43 6.97 -16.85
N GLY A 31 11.11 6.96 -16.73
CA GLY A 31 10.42 7.15 -15.46
C GLY A 31 10.58 5.88 -14.65
N ARG A 32 10.81 6.04 -13.34
CA ARG A 32 10.76 4.97 -12.34
C ARG A 32 9.71 3.94 -12.75
N PRO A 33 10.04 2.64 -12.83
CA PRO A 33 9.07 1.61 -13.21
C PRO A 33 7.79 1.82 -12.41
N SER A 34 6.65 1.95 -13.08
CA SER A 34 5.36 2.02 -12.39
C SER A 34 5.26 0.78 -11.52
N LYS A 35 4.95 0.92 -10.22
CA LYS A 35 4.80 -0.18 -9.24
C LYS A 35 3.60 -1.12 -9.54
N GLY A 36 3.26 -1.31 -10.82
CA GLY A 36 2.10 -2.05 -11.33
C GLY A 36 0.77 -1.36 -11.02
N SER A 37 -0.31 -1.89 -11.60
CA SER A 37 -1.67 -1.56 -11.19
C SER A 37 -1.91 -2.03 -9.76
N ARG A 38 -2.46 -1.14 -8.91
CA ARG A 38 -2.74 -1.42 -7.49
C ARG A 38 -4.19 -1.08 -7.16
N VAL A 39 -4.75 -1.81 -6.21
CA VAL A 39 -6.10 -1.61 -5.69
C VAL A 39 -6.06 -1.37 -4.18
N VAL A 40 -7.00 -0.57 -3.69
CA VAL A 40 -7.17 -0.28 -2.26
C VAL A 40 -8.02 -1.38 -1.64
N ILE A 41 -7.55 -1.93 -0.52
CA ILE A 41 -8.32 -2.81 0.36
C ILE A 41 -8.35 -2.23 1.78
N PHE A 42 -9.32 -2.69 2.56
CA PHE A 42 -9.57 -2.22 3.91
C PHE A 42 -9.46 -3.36 4.94
N PRO A 43 -8.25 -3.89 5.21
CA PRO A 43 -8.06 -4.92 6.20
C PRO A 43 -8.53 -4.47 7.59
N ARG A 44 -9.17 -5.40 8.30
CA ARG A 44 -9.51 -5.27 9.72
C ARG A 44 -8.49 -6.03 10.54
N LEU A 45 -7.73 -5.32 11.37
CA LEU A 45 -6.69 -5.90 12.21
C LEU A 45 -7.08 -5.77 13.69
N PRO A 46 -6.78 -6.78 14.53
CA PRO A 46 -6.71 -6.59 15.96
C PRO A 46 -5.77 -5.43 16.32
N LEU A 47 -6.09 -4.65 17.35
CA LEU A 47 -5.32 -3.44 17.71
C LEU A 47 -3.82 -3.71 17.94
N ALA A 48 -3.49 -4.85 18.55
CA ALA A 48 -2.09 -5.26 18.75
C ALA A 48 -1.34 -5.48 17.43
N VAL A 49 -2.02 -6.05 16.43
CA VAL A 49 -1.47 -6.31 15.09
C VAL A 49 -1.31 -4.99 14.32
N GLU A 50 -2.26 -4.07 14.47
CA GLU A 50 -2.16 -2.72 13.91
C GLU A 50 -0.93 -1.96 14.46
N ALA A 51 -0.73 -2.00 15.78
CA ALA A 51 0.42 -1.37 16.43
C ALA A 51 1.75 -1.98 15.91
N ALA A 52 1.85 -3.31 15.87
CA ALA A 52 3.02 -4.01 15.35
C ALA A 52 3.33 -3.65 13.89
N LEU A 53 2.30 -3.50 13.04
CA LEU A 53 2.46 -3.05 11.66
C LEU A 53 3.04 -1.63 11.58
N LYS A 54 2.52 -0.70 12.38
CA LYS A 54 3.00 0.69 12.40
C LYS A 54 4.43 0.77 12.89
N ASP A 55 4.78 0.00 13.92
CA ASP A 55 6.15 -0.09 14.42
C ASP A 55 7.11 -0.65 13.37
N LEU A 56 6.71 -1.72 12.66
CA LEU A 56 7.50 -2.26 11.56
C LEU A 56 7.70 -1.25 10.43
N ALA A 57 6.65 -0.50 10.08
CA ALA A 57 6.72 0.55 9.08
C ALA A 57 7.68 1.67 9.50
N ALA A 58 7.62 2.12 10.76
CA ALA A 58 8.54 3.10 11.31
C ALA A 58 9.99 2.60 11.28
N ARG A 59 10.24 1.35 11.71
CA ARG A 59 11.59 0.74 11.69
C ARG A 59 12.17 0.61 10.28
N ARG A 60 11.33 0.33 9.28
CA ARG A 60 11.74 0.21 7.87
C ARG A 60 11.83 1.56 7.14
N GLY A 61 11.36 2.66 7.75
CA GLY A 61 11.27 3.96 7.08
C GLY A 61 10.29 3.97 5.91
N LEU A 62 9.26 3.11 5.95
CA LEU A 62 8.26 2.94 4.89
C LEU A 62 6.86 3.31 5.40
N THR A 63 5.92 3.50 4.46
CA THR A 63 4.52 3.68 4.86
C THR A 63 3.89 2.35 5.31
N TRP A 64 2.97 2.38 6.28
CA TRP A 64 2.23 1.18 6.69
C TRP A 64 1.43 0.55 5.54
N SER A 65 1.05 1.33 4.54
CA SER A 65 0.39 0.82 3.33
C SER A 65 1.34 0.00 2.45
N GLU A 66 2.60 0.42 2.33
CA GLU A 66 3.63 -0.32 1.61
C GLU A 66 4.03 -1.59 2.35
N VAL A 67 4.26 -1.49 3.66
CA VAL A 67 4.56 -2.66 4.50
C VAL A 67 3.38 -3.62 4.55
N GLY A 68 2.16 -3.11 4.70
CA GLY A 68 0.95 -3.93 4.69
C GLY A 68 0.78 -4.70 3.37
N ALA A 69 1.15 -4.12 2.24
CA ALA A 69 1.09 -4.82 0.95
C ALA A 69 2.14 -5.95 0.84
N ASP A 70 3.36 -5.72 1.33
CA ASP A 70 4.41 -6.74 1.43
C ASP A 70 3.95 -7.91 2.32
N LEU A 71 3.36 -7.60 3.46
CA LEU A 71 2.86 -8.60 4.41
C LEU A 71 1.68 -9.40 3.86
N VAL A 72 0.76 -8.78 3.12
CA VAL A 72 -0.31 -9.51 2.41
C VAL A 72 0.30 -10.53 1.43
N SER A 73 1.33 -10.14 0.67
CA SER A 73 2.00 -11.05 -0.26
C SER A 73 2.69 -12.20 0.46
N GLN A 74 3.38 -11.93 1.58
CA GLN A 74 4.01 -12.95 2.41
C GLN A 74 3.00 -13.89 3.07
N GLY A 75 1.85 -13.36 3.49
CA GLY A 75 0.73 -14.14 4.02
C GLY A 75 0.10 -15.03 2.94
N LEU A 76 -0.03 -14.56 1.69
CA LEU A 76 -0.55 -15.35 0.57
C LEU A 76 0.36 -16.55 0.25
N GLN A 77 1.66 -16.44 0.47
CA GLN A 77 2.60 -17.57 0.34
C GLN A 77 2.45 -18.61 1.46
N ARG A 78 1.75 -18.26 2.55
CA ARG A 78 1.59 -19.05 3.78
C ARG A 78 0.14 -19.26 4.16
N VAL A 79 -0.74 -19.35 3.16
CA VAL A 79 -2.19 -19.56 3.36
C VAL A 79 -2.49 -20.80 4.20
N SER A 80 -1.63 -21.82 4.14
CA SER A 80 -1.74 -23.03 4.99
C SER A 80 -1.64 -22.75 6.49
N GLU A 81 -1.11 -21.60 6.90
CA GLU A 81 -0.98 -21.18 8.30
C GLU A 81 -2.18 -20.34 8.79
N LEU A 82 -3.18 -20.14 7.93
CA LEU A 82 -4.43 -19.52 8.38
C LEU A 82 -5.09 -20.40 9.44
N PRO A 83 -5.64 -19.78 10.50
CA PRO A 83 -6.38 -20.54 11.49
C PRO A 83 -7.58 -21.21 10.82
N ALA A 84 -7.87 -22.45 11.24
CA ALA A 84 -8.99 -23.24 10.72
C ALA A 84 -10.34 -22.52 10.86
N THR A 85 -10.44 -21.55 11.77
CA THR A 85 -11.62 -20.69 11.91
C THR A 85 -11.20 -19.24 12.03
N LEU A 86 -11.61 -18.43 11.06
CA LEU A 86 -11.53 -16.97 11.14
C LEU A 86 -12.81 -16.39 11.75
N PRO A 87 -12.69 -15.30 12.53
CA PRO A 87 -13.86 -14.62 13.08
C PRO A 87 -14.75 -14.11 11.96
N ALA A 88 -16.06 -14.27 12.11
CA ALA A 88 -17.02 -13.75 11.12
C ALA A 88 -17.04 -12.21 11.11
N ARG A 89 -16.79 -11.59 12.27
CA ARG A 89 -16.73 -10.14 12.47
C ARG A 89 -15.78 -9.79 13.61
N TYR A 90 -15.18 -8.61 13.53
CA TYR A 90 -14.55 -7.96 14.67
C TYR A 90 -15.47 -6.88 15.24
N THR A 91 -15.36 -6.63 16.55
CA THR A 91 -15.95 -5.43 17.14
C THR A 91 -15.10 -4.22 16.78
N ALA A 92 -15.69 -3.01 16.82
CA ALA A 92 -14.95 -1.78 16.61
C ALA A 92 -13.97 -1.47 17.76
N ALA A 93 -14.21 -2.01 18.96
CA ALA A 93 -13.34 -1.84 20.12
C ALA A 93 -12.05 -2.67 19.99
N ASP A 94 -12.13 -3.84 19.37
CA ASP A 94 -11.01 -4.78 19.30
C ASP A 94 -10.20 -4.68 18.00
N SER A 95 -10.69 -3.90 17.03
CA SER A 95 -10.08 -3.84 15.70
C SER A 95 -10.07 -2.47 15.05
N SER A 96 -9.02 -2.23 14.27
CA SER A 96 -8.86 -1.06 13.44
C SER A 96 -8.98 -1.40 11.96
N ALA A 97 -9.52 -0.48 11.17
CA ALA A 97 -9.57 -0.57 9.73
C ALA A 97 -8.40 0.21 9.13
N LEU A 98 -7.56 -0.45 8.34
CA LEU A 98 -6.41 0.15 7.69
C LEU A 98 -6.64 0.26 6.18
N THR A 99 -6.00 1.24 5.55
CA THR A 99 -6.04 1.41 4.09
C THR A 99 -4.74 0.90 3.49
N VAL A 100 -4.80 -0.23 2.78
CA VAL A 100 -3.63 -0.87 2.18
C VAL A 100 -3.79 -0.93 0.65
N ARG A 101 -2.76 -0.52 -0.09
CA ARG A 101 -2.74 -0.58 -1.55
C ARG A 101 -1.95 -1.78 -2.00
N ILE A 102 -2.61 -2.83 -2.49
CA ILE A 102 -1.96 -4.08 -2.93
C ILE A 102 -1.94 -4.22 -4.46
N PRO A 103 -1.02 -5.02 -5.03
CA PRO A 103 -1.08 -5.40 -6.44
C PRO A 103 -2.43 -6.01 -6.82
N VAL A 104 -2.88 -5.79 -8.06
CA VAL A 104 -4.15 -6.37 -8.55
C VAL A 104 -4.12 -7.90 -8.49
N ALA A 105 -2.98 -8.53 -8.80
CA ALA A 105 -2.80 -9.98 -8.73
C ALA A 105 -3.07 -10.52 -7.32
N ASP A 106 -2.49 -9.89 -6.30
CA ASP A 106 -2.70 -10.26 -4.89
C ASP A 106 -4.18 -10.10 -4.52
N ASN A 107 -4.83 -9.00 -4.91
CA ASN A 107 -6.26 -8.81 -4.64
C ASN A 107 -7.14 -9.89 -5.27
N VAL A 108 -6.79 -10.42 -6.45
CA VAL A 108 -7.52 -11.54 -7.05
C VAL A 108 -7.39 -12.78 -6.15
N GLN A 109 -6.20 -13.09 -5.66
CA GLN A 109 -5.96 -14.23 -4.76
C GLN A 109 -6.68 -14.06 -3.42
N VAL A 110 -6.59 -12.87 -2.78
CA VAL A 110 -7.28 -12.61 -1.50
C VAL A 110 -8.80 -12.73 -1.67
N ARG A 111 -9.36 -12.31 -2.81
CA ARG A 111 -10.80 -12.46 -3.09
C ARG A 111 -11.22 -13.90 -3.32
N ALA A 112 -10.40 -14.70 -4.00
CA ALA A 112 -10.65 -16.14 -4.14
C ALA A 112 -10.67 -16.80 -2.75
N LEU A 113 -9.62 -16.54 -1.96
CA LEU A 113 -9.49 -17.08 -0.61
C LEU A 113 -10.65 -16.66 0.32
N ALA A 114 -11.10 -15.41 0.22
CA ALA A 114 -12.25 -14.94 0.98
C ALA A 114 -13.55 -15.68 0.64
N ARG A 115 -13.74 -16.08 -0.63
CA ARG A 115 -14.88 -16.90 -1.05
C ARG A 115 -14.74 -18.34 -0.55
N ASP A 116 -13.55 -18.92 -0.69
CA ASP A 116 -13.27 -20.30 -0.28
C ASP A 116 -13.47 -20.49 1.23
N LEU A 117 -13.11 -19.48 2.03
CA LEU A 117 -13.28 -19.48 3.48
C LEU A 117 -14.68 -19.02 3.93
N ASP A 118 -15.54 -18.56 3.02
CA ASP A 118 -16.81 -17.90 3.31
C ASP A 118 -16.65 -16.76 4.34
N ARG A 119 -15.70 -15.86 4.09
CA ARG A 119 -15.35 -14.76 5.01
C ARG A 119 -15.21 -13.43 4.29
N ASN A 120 -15.40 -12.35 5.04
CA ASN A 120 -15.24 -11.01 4.50
C ASN A 120 -13.77 -10.72 4.12
N LEU A 121 -13.57 -10.06 2.98
CA LEU A 121 -12.26 -9.66 2.47
C LEU A 121 -11.41 -8.92 3.52
N SER A 122 -12.02 -8.05 4.33
CA SER A 122 -11.33 -7.31 5.39
C SER A 122 -10.77 -8.21 6.48
N ILE A 123 -11.46 -9.30 6.82
CA ILE A 123 -10.99 -10.28 7.82
C ILE A 123 -9.84 -11.09 7.24
N VAL A 124 -10.03 -11.61 6.02
CA VAL A 124 -9.04 -12.47 5.34
C VAL A 124 -7.74 -11.69 5.09
N SER A 125 -7.83 -10.48 4.53
CA SER A 125 -6.66 -9.62 4.35
C SER A 125 -5.99 -9.23 5.67
N GLY A 126 -6.77 -9.06 6.74
CA GLY A 126 -6.23 -8.80 8.07
C GLY A 126 -5.43 -9.99 8.62
N ALA A 127 -5.97 -11.21 8.49
CA ALA A 127 -5.29 -12.44 8.90
C ALA A 127 -4.01 -12.70 8.09
N LEU A 128 -4.01 -12.39 6.78
CA LEU A 128 -2.80 -12.50 5.95
C LEU A 128 -1.70 -11.53 6.40
N ILE A 129 -2.06 -10.30 6.79
CA ILE A 129 -1.10 -9.33 7.36
C ILE A 129 -0.54 -9.87 8.67
N GLU A 130 -1.37 -10.45 9.53
CA GLU A 130 -0.93 -11.03 10.79
C GLU A 130 0.06 -12.18 10.58
N ILE A 131 -0.22 -13.09 9.64
CA ILE A 131 0.75 -14.14 9.25
C ILE A 131 2.04 -13.51 8.75
N GLY A 132 1.95 -12.56 7.81
CA GLY A 132 3.11 -11.84 7.31
C GLY A 132 3.95 -11.22 8.42
N LEU A 133 3.31 -10.66 9.46
CA LEU A 133 4.00 -10.05 10.59
C LEU A 133 4.77 -11.07 11.44
N ARG A 134 4.23 -12.27 11.62
CA ARG A 134 4.95 -13.35 12.34
C ARG A 134 6.29 -13.67 11.68
N HIS A 135 6.31 -13.67 10.35
CA HIS A 135 7.51 -13.98 9.56
C HIS A 135 8.33 -12.75 9.14
N ALA A 136 7.83 -11.53 9.41
CA ALA A 136 8.52 -10.30 9.03
C ALA A 136 9.88 -10.12 9.74
N PHE A 137 10.08 -10.82 10.86
CA PHE A 137 11.32 -10.84 11.65
C PHE A 137 12.23 -12.04 11.31
N GLU A 138 11.75 -13.00 10.50
CA GLU A 138 12.54 -14.17 10.08
C GLU A 138 13.42 -13.89 8.85
N MET A 139 13.45 -12.64 8.36
CA MET A 139 14.34 -12.27 7.25
C MET A 139 15.81 -12.48 7.65
N PRO A 140 16.62 -13.13 6.79
CA PRO A 140 18.01 -13.47 7.10
C PRO A 140 18.80 -12.19 7.37
N GLY A 141 19.24 -12.03 8.63
CA GLY A 141 20.02 -10.87 9.09
C GLY A 141 19.45 -10.15 10.31
N GLN A 142 18.24 -10.49 10.79
CA GLN A 142 17.76 -10.02 12.10
C GLN A 142 18.05 -11.06 13.18
N ILE A 143 18.96 -10.69 14.10
CA ILE A 143 19.19 -11.42 15.34
C ILE A 143 17.85 -11.50 16.08
N PRO A 144 17.36 -12.70 16.46
CA PRO A 144 16.10 -12.81 17.17
C PRO A 144 16.23 -12.02 18.47
N VAL A 145 15.38 -10.99 18.65
CA VAL A 145 15.18 -10.36 19.94
C VAL A 145 14.49 -11.41 20.79
N GLN A 146 15.29 -12.16 21.56
CA GLN A 146 14.79 -12.97 22.65
C GLN A 146 14.18 -11.99 23.65
N TYR A 147 12.86 -11.89 23.65
CA TYR A 147 12.14 -11.40 24.81
C TYR A 147 12.46 -12.38 25.93
N MET A 148 13.42 -12.04 26.79
CA MET A 148 13.58 -12.72 28.06
C MET A 148 12.28 -12.50 28.83
N THR A 149 11.38 -13.47 28.77
CA THR A 149 10.41 -13.69 29.83
C THR A 149 11.23 -13.96 31.09
N THR A 150 11.37 -12.94 31.94
CA THR A 150 11.80 -13.10 33.32
C THR A 150 10.79 -14.01 34.00
N GLN A 151 11.03 -15.33 33.92
CA GLN A 151 10.41 -16.27 34.83
C GLN A 151 11.07 -16.05 36.20
N GLU A 152 10.43 -15.25 37.04
CA GLU A 152 10.67 -15.28 38.48
C GLU A 152 10.48 -16.73 38.96
N ARG A 153 11.59 -17.41 39.27
CA ARG A 153 11.56 -18.65 40.02
C ARG A 153 11.54 -18.29 41.51
N PRO A 154 10.54 -18.74 42.30
CA PRO A 154 10.59 -18.57 43.73
C PRO A 154 11.73 -19.41 44.29
N LEU A 155 12.67 -18.77 44.98
CA LEU A 155 13.76 -19.41 45.68
C LEU A 155 13.20 -20.08 46.95
N THR A 156 12.88 -21.36 46.86
CA THR A 156 12.61 -22.18 48.05
C THR A 156 13.53 -23.40 48.03
N LYS A 157 14.57 -23.37 48.87
CA LYS A 157 15.10 -24.58 49.50
C LYS A 157 15.46 -24.27 50.94
N ALA A 158 14.66 -24.86 51.81
CA ALA A 158 15.03 -25.20 53.17
C ALA A 158 16.08 -26.32 53.13
N SER A 159 17.10 -26.20 53.99
CA SER A 159 17.75 -27.28 54.75
C SER A 159 18.73 -26.64 55.73
#